data_AF-A0A4R4TXS6-F1
#
_entry.id   AF-A0A4R4TXS6-F1
#
_cell.length_a   1.000
_cell.length_b   1.000
_cell.length_c   1.000
_cell.angle_alpha   90.00
_cell.angle_beta   90.00
_cell.angle_gamma   90.00
#
_symmetry.space_group_name_H-M   'P 1'
#
loop_
_entity.id
_entity.type
_entity.pdbx_description
1 polymer ?
#
loop_
_entity_poly.entity_id
_entity_poly.type
_entity_poly.pdbx_seq_one_letter_code
_entity_poly.pdbx_strand_id
1 'polypeptide(L)'
;MHPAVGACDLGIFHQAVQGWAFDGWPHVPIKGFAQLGDHFSPVFALLAPILWVYDSPIVLVYAQVLLICLSGVPVYHLFRRRYGVRVASGMLVAYLGSHAVPNTIRFPVHEVMFGAVFLAWGLERMLAGRWTQASVLIAALVSGRQPATRWKSCSSWWTSRPR
;
A
#
# COMPACT_ATOMS: atom_id res chain seq x y z
N MET A 1 -11.98 8.42 -12.90
CA MET A 1 -11.98 8.06 -11.47
C MET A 1 -12.97 8.96 -10.75
N HIS A 2 -13.95 8.41 -10.03
CA HIS A 2 -14.83 9.22 -9.19
C HIS A 2 -14.05 9.61 -7.92
N PRO A 3 -13.75 10.91 -7.68
CA PRO A 3 -12.99 11.33 -6.52
C PRO A 3 -13.63 10.90 -5.18
N ALA A 4 -14.95 10.69 -5.18
CA ALA A 4 -15.69 10.18 -4.03
C ALA A 4 -15.27 8.74 -3.62
N VAL A 5 -14.88 7.88 -4.57
CA VAL A 5 -14.45 6.50 -4.26
C VAL A 5 -13.10 6.52 -3.55
N GLY A 6 -12.15 7.33 -4.03
CA GLY A 6 -10.83 7.44 -3.42
C GLY A 6 -10.86 8.03 -2.01
N ALA A 7 -11.74 9.00 -1.75
CA ALA A 7 -11.93 9.56 -0.41
C ALA A 7 -12.55 8.55 0.58
N CYS A 8 -13.47 7.71 0.10
CA CYS A 8 -14.05 6.64 0.91
C CYS A 8 -13.02 5.57 1.30
N ASP A 9 -12.23 5.09 0.33
CA ASP A 9 -11.19 4.09 0.60
C ASP A 9 -10.16 4.62 1.61
N LEU A 10 -9.75 5.89 1.46
CA LEU A 10 -8.84 6.54 2.39
C LEU A 10 -9.39 6.56 3.83
N GLY A 11 -10.67 6.90 4.00
CA GLY A 11 -11.33 6.89 5.31
C GLY A 11 -11.42 5.50 5.93
N ILE A 12 -11.75 4.48 5.13
CA ILE A 12 -11.81 3.09 5.56
C ILE A 12 -10.46 2.60 6.07
N PHE A 13 -9.39 2.81 5.28
CA PHE A 13 -8.05 2.38 5.68
C PHE A 13 -7.51 3.20 6.85
N HIS A 14 -7.83 4.49 6.94
CA HIS A 14 -7.46 5.30 8.10
C HIS A 14 -8.06 4.74 9.40
N GLN A 15 -9.36 4.45 9.40
CA GLN A 15 -10.03 3.84 10.55
C GLN A 15 -9.42 2.49 10.93
N ALA A 16 -9.07 1.67 9.94
CA ALA A 16 -8.39 0.40 10.20
C ALA A 16 -7.03 0.58 10.89
N VAL A 17 -6.25 1.58 10.47
CA VAL A 17 -4.94 1.90 11.10
C VAL A 17 -5.12 2.52 12.48
N GLN A 18 -6.13 3.36 12.69
CA GLN A 18 -6.50 3.87 14.02
C GLN A 18 -6.83 2.72 14.98
N GLY A 19 -7.64 1.75 14.54
CA GLY A 19 -7.95 0.56 15.33
C GLY A 19 -6.71 -0.25 15.69
N TRP A 20 -5.73 -0.37 14.79
CA TRP A 20 -4.43 -0.95 15.14
C TRP A 20 -3.63 -0.10 16.14
N ALA A 21 -3.65 1.23 15.99
CA ALA A 21 -2.84 2.15 16.78
C ALA A 21 -3.33 2.35 18.21
N PHE A 22 -4.65 2.34 18.42
CA PHE A 22 -5.26 2.75 19.69
C PHE A 22 -6.10 1.66 20.34
N ASP A 23 -6.66 0.72 19.55
CA ASP A 23 -7.61 -0.29 20.05
C ASP A 23 -7.05 -1.72 20.02
N GLY A 24 -5.88 -1.93 19.39
CA GLY A 24 -5.29 -3.26 19.19
C GLY A 24 -6.05 -4.15 18.18
N TRP A 25 -7.07 -3.62 17.51
CA TRP A 25 -7.91 -4.35 16.56
C TRP A 25 -8.43 -3.42 15.45
N PRO A 26 -8.34 -3.78 14.15
CA PRO A 26 -8.64 -2.86 13.04
C PRO A 26 -10.14 -2.77 12.74
N HIS A 27 -10.92 -2.29 13.71
CA HIS A 27 -12.34 -2.00 13.51
C HIS A 27 -12.52 -0.79 12.58
N VAL A 28 -13.46 -0.87 11.64
CA VAL A 28 -13.78 0.23 10.71
C VAL A 28 -15.21 0.71 10.97
N PRO A 29 -15.42 1.77 11.76
CA PRO A 29 -16.75 2.27 12.11
C PRO A 29 -17.67 2.54 10.91
N ILE A 30 -17.15 3.06 9.79
CA ILE A 30 -17.95 3.32 8.58
C ILE A 30 -18.51 2.03 7.95
N LYS A 31 -17.86 0.90 8.20
CA LYS A 31 -18.31 -0.43 7.77
C LYS A 31 -19.07 -1.19 8.85
N GLY A 32 -18.77 -0.93 10.13
CA GLY A 32 -19.34 -1.62 11.29
C GLY A 32 -18.68 -2.96 11.62
N PHE A 33 -17.55 -3.29 11.00
CA PHE A 33 -16.82 -4.54 11.25
C PHE A 33 -15.30 -4.35 11.04
N ALA A 34 -14.52 -5.37 11.40
CA ALA A 34 -13.07 -5.34 11.27
C ALA A 34 -12.62 -5.39 9.81
N GLN A 35 -11.63 -4.57 9.44
CA GLN A 35 -11.10 -4.52 8.08
C GLN A 35 -10.61 -5.89 7.62
N LEU A 36 -10.03 -6.71 8.52
CA LEU A 36 -9.54 -8.05 8.20
C LEU A 36 -10.64 -9.01 7.68
N GLY A 37 -11.91 -8.76 8.03
CA GLY A 37 -13.04 -9.55 7.54
C GLY A 37 -13.52 -9.13 6.14
N ASP A 38 -13.26 -7.88 5.73
CA ASP A 38 -13.54 -7.39 4.38
C ASP A 38 -12.38 -7.67 3.42
N HIS A 39 -11.19 -7.33 3.90
CA HIS A 39 -9.97 -7.24 3.15
C HIS A 39 -8.84 -7.55 4.11
N PHE A 40 -8.35 -8.79 4.05
CA PHE A 40 -7.18 -9.17 4.82
C PHE A 40 -6.04 -8.28 4.32
N SER A 41 -5.51 -7.40 5.17
CA SER A 41 -4.33 -6.56 4.94
C SER A 41 -3.70 -6.18 6.28
N PRO A 42 -3.22 -7.16 7.09
CA PRO A 42 -2.62 -6.90 8.40
C PRO A 42 -1.37 -6.00 8.31
N VAL A 43 -0.74 -5.90 7.13
CA VAL A 43 0.41 -5.02 6.88
C VAL A 43 0.16 -3.55 7.21
N PHE A 44 -1.09 -3.08 7.18
CA PHE A 44 -1.44 -1.72 7.58
C PHE A 44 -1.12 -1.42 9.06
N ALA A 45 -0.99 -2.44 9.92
CA ALA A 45 -0.53 -2.27 11.29
C ALA A 45 0.85 -1.60 11.37
N LEU A 46 1.70 -1.74 10.33
CA LEU A 46 3.00 -1.07 10.27
C LEU A 46 2.90 0.47 10.22
N LEU A 47 1.75 1.03 9.84
CA LEU A 47 1.53 2.48 9.82
C LEU A 47 1.00 3.01 11.16
N ALA A 48 0.60 2.13 12.09
CA ALA A 48 0.04 2.52 13.38
C ALA A 48 0.93 3.49 14.18
N PRO A 49 2.27 3.29 14.26
CA PRO A 49 3.14 4.21 15.00
C PRO A 49 3.15 5.64 14.43
N ILE A 50 2.84 5.81 13.15
CA ILE A 50 2.81 7.15 12.53
C ILE A 50 1.60 7.95 13.04
N LEU A 51 0.48 7.28 13.31
CA LEU A 51 -0.72 7.91 13.85
C LEU A 51 -0.55 8.37 15.30
N TRP A 52 0.37 7.75 16.07
CA TRP A 52 0.73 8.26 17.41
C TRP A 52 1.39 9.64 17.36
N VAL A 53 2.07 9.96 16.25
CA VAL A 53 2.70 11.27 16.04
C VAL A 53 1.72 12.24 15.38
N TYR A 54 0.97 11.76 14.38
CA TYR A 54 0.03 12.58 13.63
C TYR A 54 -1.15 11.73 13.10
N ASP A 55 -2.27 11.79 13.81
CA ASP A 55 -3.51 11.08 13.45
C ASP A 55 -4.27 11.82 12.34
N SER A 56 -3.91 11.54 11.08
CA SER A 56 -4.56 12.14 9.92
C SER A 56 -4.58 11.20 8.71
N PRO A 57 -5.68 11.13 7.94
CA PRO A 57 -5.77 10.29 6.74
C PRO A 57 -4.70 10.60 5.69
N ILE A 58 -4.23 11.85 5.61
CA ILE A 58 -3.21 12.26 4.64
C ILE A 58 -1.89 11.50 4.83
N VAL A 59 -1.59 11.02 6.04
CA VAL A 59 -0.41 10.22 6.33
C VAL A 59 -0.35 8.97 5.45
N LEU A 60 -1.49 8.34 5.19
CA LEU A 60 -1.56 7.13 4.37
C LEU A 60 -1.27 7.43 2.91
N VAL A 61 -1.66 8.61 2.42
CA VAL A 61 -1.31 9.08 1.06
C VAL A 61 0.20 9.30 0.96
N TYR A 62 0.81 9.94 1.95
CA TYR A 62 2.27 10.13 1.98
C TYR A 62 3.01 8.79 2.10
N ALA A 63 2.53 7.86 2.92
CA ALA A 63 3.08 6.51 3.03
C ALA A 63 3.02 5.78 1.68
N GLN A 64 1.91 5.87 0.96
CA GLN A 64 1.77 5.29 -0.38
C GLN A 64 2.80 5.85 -1.36
N VAL A 65 2.90 7.18 -1.46
CA VAL A 65 3.88 7.84 -2.32
C VAL A 65 5.30 7.40 -1.98
N LEU A 66 5.64 7.42 -0.69
CA LEU A 66 6.97 7.08 -0.22
C LEU A 66 7.33 5.63 -0.54
N LEU A 67 6.46 4.67 -0.20
CA LEU A 67 6.70 3.25 -0.43
C LEU A 67 6.82 2.92 -1.92
N ILE A 68 5.95 3.48 -2.76
CA ILE A 68 6.04 3.28 -4.22
C ILE A 68 7.33 3.90 -4.80
N CYS A 69 7.79 5.04 -4.30
CA CYS A 69 9.09 5.58 -4.71
C CYS A 69 10.25 4.69 -4.23
N LEU A 70 10.17 4.19 -2.99
CA LEU A 70 11.19 3.33 -2.39
C LEU A 70 11.32 1.97 -3.06
N SER A 71 10.29 1.46 -3.76
CA SER A 71 10.42 0.24 -4.56
C SER A 71 11.39 0.39 -5.73
N GLY A 72 11.82 1.60 -6.08
CA GLY A 72 12.92 1.84 -7.02
C GLY A 72 14.30 1.46 -6.47
N VAL A 73 14.50 1.44 -5.15
CA VAL A 73 15.79 1.12 -4.51
C VAL A 73 16.32 -0.28 -4.89
N PRO A 74 15.54 -1.37 -4.77
CA PRO A 74 16.00 -2.70 -5.22
C PRO A 74 16.25 -2.75 -6.73
N VAL A 75 15.51 -2.00 -7.55
CA VAL A 75 15.77 -1.87 -8.99
C VAL A 75 17.16 -1.28 -9.22
N TYR A 76 17.47 -0.16 -8.56
CA TYR A 76 18.80 0.46 -8.64
C TYR A 76 19.90 -0.52 -8.19
N HIS A 77 19.72 -1.22 -7.07
CA HIS A 77 20.70 -2.19 -6.59
C HIS A 77 20.94 -3.35 -7.56
N LEU A 78 19.89 -3.86 -8.18
CA LEU A 78 19.97 -4.92 -9.17
C LEU A 78 20.87 -4.52 -10.34
N PHE A 79 20.62 -3.37 -10.96
CA PHE A 79 21.40 -2.90 -12.10
C PHE A 79 22.81 -2.46 -11.69
N ARG A 80 22.98 -1.86 -10.50
CA ARG A 80 24.29 -1.39 -10.03
C ARG A 80 25.28 -2.55 -9.90
N ARG A 81 24.84 -3.70 -9.39
CA ARG A 81 25.70 -4.87 -9.20
C ARG A 81 26.24 -5.44 -10.52
N ARG A 82 25.48 -5.32 -11.62
CA ARG A 82 25.83 -5.96 -12.91
C ARG A 82 26.36 -4.99 -13.96
N TYR A 83 25.97 -3.72 -13.90
CA TYR A 83 26.22 -2.72 -14.95
C TYR A 83 26.79 -1.38 -14.45
N GLY A 84 27.04 -1.25 -13.14
CA GLY A 84 27.60 -0.05 -12.53
C GLY A 84 26.59 1.09 -12.32
N VAL A 85 27.08 2.19 -11.74
CA VAL A 85 26.24 3.30 -11.23
C VAL A 85 25.48 4.04 -12.32
N ARG A 86 26.10 4.26 -13.49
CA ARG A 86 25.49 5.04 -14.59
C ARG A 86 24.22 4.36 -15.14
N VAL A 87 24.33 3.07 -15.47
CA VAL A 87 23.18 2.28 -15.96
C VAL A 87 22.11 2.17 -14.88
N ALA A 88 22.51 1.91 -13.62
CA ALA A 88 21.57 1.81 -12.51
C ALA A 88 20.76 3.09 -12.28
N SER A 89 21.42 4.25 -12.38
CA SER A 89 20.76 5.56 -12.22
C SER A 89 19.77 5.81 -13.37
N GLY A 90 20.16 5.50 -14.61
CA GLY A 90 19.27 5.59 -15.76
C GLY A 90 18.04 4.68 -15.63
N MET A 91 18.23 3.45 -15.15
CA MET A 91 17.13 2.51 -14.91
C MET A 91 16.21 2.93 -13.77
N LEU A 92 16.76 3.52 -12.70
CA LEU A 92 15.96 4.08 -11.62
C LEU A 92 15.07 5.23 -12.12
N VAL A 93 15.65 6.16 -12.91
CA VAL A 93 14.89 7.26 -13.51
C VAL A 93 13.82 6.73 -14.47
N ALA A 94 14.16 5.75 -15.32
CA ALA A 94 13.20 5.13 -16.23
C ALA A 94 12.06 4.41 -15.48
N TYR A 95 12.37 3.73 -14.38
CA TYR A 95 11.38 3.09 -13.53
C TYR A 95 10.43 4.10 -12.87
N LEU A 96 10.97 5.12 -12.19
CA LEU A 96 10.18 6.14 -11.50
C LEU A 96 9.40 7.04 -12.47
N GLY A 97 9.96 7.29 -13.65
CA GLY A 97 9.33 8.05 -14.73
C GLY A 97 8.39 7.22 -15.62
N SER A 98 8.32 5.90 -15.42
CA SER A 98 7.41 5.03 -16.17
C SER A 98 5.96 5.39 -15.89
N HIS A 99 5.04 5.07 -16.81
CA HIS A 99 3.60 5.27 -16.56
C HIS A 99 3.07 4.51 -15.34
N ALA A 100 3.68 3.39 -14.95
CA ALA A 100 3.22 2.57 -13.85
C ALA A 100 3.27 3.33 -12.52
N VAL A 101 4.42 3.95 -12.20
CA VAL A 101 4.66 4.57 -10.88
C VAL A 101 3.68 5.72 -10.57
N PRO A 102 3.51 6.75 -11.43
CA PRO A 102 2.54 7.82 -11.19
C PRO A 102 1.09 7.34 -11.21
N ASN A 103 0.76 6.30 -11.97
CA ASN A 103 -0.59 5.73 -11.97
C ASN A 103 -0.89 5.00 -10.66
N THR A 104 0.07 4.24 -10.11
CA THR A 104 -0.07 3.60 -8.80
C THR A 104 -0.16 4.64 -7.68
N ILE A 105 0.62 5.73 -7.74
CA ILE A 105 0.55 6.82 -6.77
C ILE A 105 -0.84 7.47 -6.73
N ARG A 106 -1.48 7.66 -7.89
CA ARG A 106 -2.82 8.27 -8.02
C ARG A 106 -3.97 7.30 -7.73
N PHE A 107 -3.66 6.02 -7.56
CA PHE A 107 -4.66 5.03 -7.16
C PHE A 107 -5.13 5.32 -5.72
N PRO A 108 -6.41 5.06 -5.37
CA PRO A 108 -6.86 5.11 -3.98
C PRO A 108 -5.92 4.34 -3.06
N VAL A 109 -5.80 4.77 -1.81
CA VAL A 109 -4.91 4.10 -0.85
C VAL A 109 -5.26 2.61 -0.78
N HIS A 110 -4.24 1.77 -0.97
CA HIS A 110 -4.36 0.33 -0.99
C HIS A 110 -3.07 -0.32 -0.52
N GLU A 111 -3.11 -1.56 -0.04
CA GLU A 111 -1.91 -2.30 0.33
C GLU A 111 -0.92 -2.53 -0.82
N VAL A 112 -1.34 -2.26 -2.07
CA VAL A 112 -0.49 -2.24 -3.26
C VAL A 112 0.80 -1.43 -3.03
N MET A 113 0.77 -0.39 -2.19
CA MET A 113 1.96 0.37 -1.82
C MET A 113 3.05 -0.47 -1.14
N PHE A 114 2.66 -1.39 -0.25
CA PHE A 114 3.59 -2.36 0.35
C PHE A 114 3.98 -3.42 -0.68
N GLY A 115 3.01 -3.80 -1.52
CA GLY A 115 3.20 -4.75 -2.60
C GLY A 115 4.34 -4.37 -3.53
N ALA A 116 4.42 -3.10 -3.93
CA ALA A 116 5.48 -2.57 -4.77
C ALA A 116 6.88 -2.80 -4.14
N VAL A 117 7.04 -2.50 -2.84
CA VAL A 117 8.31 -2.64 -2.14
C VAL A 117 8.71 -4.12 -2.00
N PHE A 118 7.80 -4.97 -1.51
CA PHE A 118 8.08 -6.38 -1.28
C PHE A 118 8.33 -7.14 -2.58
N LEU A 119 7.58 -6.85 -3.65
CA LEU A 119 7.79 -7.46 -4.94
C LEU A 119 9.15 -7.06 -5.52
N ALA A 120 9.49 -5.76 -5.49
CA ALA A 120 10.74 -5.28 -6.06
C ALA A 120 11.96 -5.85 -5.30
N TRP A 121 11.91 -5.90 -3.98
CA TRP A 121 12.96 -6.57 -3.19
C TRP A 121 12.96 -8.09 -3.38
N GLY A 122 11.80 -8.74 -3.44
CA GLY A 122 11.69 -10.18 -3.66
C GLY A 122 12.35 -10.60 -4.98
N LEU A 123 12.10 -9.85 -6.05
CA LEU A 123 12.73 -10.05 -7.36
C LEU A 123 14.24 -9.81 -7.31
N GLU A 124 14.70 -8.75 -6.65
CA GLU A 124 16.15 -8.50 -6.47
C GLU A 124 16.83 -9.67 -5.74
N ARG A 125 16.22 -10.18 -4.66
CA ARG A 125 16.75 -11.32 -3.89
C ARG A 125 16.73 -12.60 -4.69
N MET A 126 15.68 -12.83 -5.48
CA MET A 126 15.57 -13.98 -6.37
C MET A 126 16.70 -13.97 -7.41
N LEU A 127 16.95 -12.83 -8.06
CA LEU A 127 18.03 -12.67 -9.03
C LEU A 127 19.42 -12.75 -8.39
N ALA A 128 19.54 -12.45 -7.10
CA ALA A 128 20.75 -12.65 -6.31
C ALA A 128 20.93 -14.07 -5.77
N GLY A 129 20.05 -15.03 -6.12
CA GLY A 129 20.09 -16.43 -5.64
C GLY A 129 19.69 -16.62 -4.18
N ARG A 130 19.11 -15.59 -3.53
CA ARG A 130 18.72 -15.61 -2.11
C ARG A 130 17.27 -16.03 -1.94
N TRP A 131 16.96 -17.27 -2.33
CA TRP A 131 15.60 -17.80 -2.42
C TRP A 131 14.79 -17.69 -1.13
N THR A 132 15.37 -17.97 0.04
CA THR A 132 14.67 -17.85 1.32
C THR A 132 14.17 -16.42 1.58
N GLN A 133 15.01 -15.42 1.32
CA GLN A 133 14.63 -14.01 1.50
C GLN A 133 13.56 -13.61 0.49
N ALA A 134 13.70 -14.06 -0.76
CA ALA A 134 12.68 -13.83 -1.80
C ALA A 134 11.34 -14.45 -1.40
N SER A 135 11.31 -15.71 -0.96
CA SER A 135 10.10 -16.39 -0.54
C SER A 135 9.40 -15.70 0.63
N VAL A 136 10.13 -15.22 1.65
CA VAL A 136 9.54 -14.47 2.77
C VAL A 136 8.90 -13.17 2.29
N LEU A 137 9.59 -12.40 1.44
CA LEU A 137 9.08 -11.14 0.90
C LEU A 137 7.86 -11.34 0.01
N ILE A 138 7.86 -12.38 -0.84
CA ILE A 138 6.73 -12.72 -1.70
C ILE A 138 5.56 -13.28 -0.87
N ALA A 139 5.82 -14.08 0.15
CA ALA A 139 4.77 -14.56 1.06
C ALA A 139 4.09 -13.40 1.80
N ALA A 140 4.83 -12.35 2.16
CA ALA A 140 4.27 -11.14 2.76
C ALA A 140 3.22 -10.45 1.85
N LEU A 141 3.31 -10.62 0.52
CA LEU A 141 2.32 -10.13 -0.46
C LEU A 141 0.98 -10.89 -0.39
N VAL A 142 0.99 -12.17 -0.01
CA VAL A 142 -0.20 -13.06 -0.04
C VAL A 142 -1.23 -12.68 1.03
N SER A 143 -0.90 -11.69 1.86
CA SER A 143 -1.79 -11.16 2.89
C SER A 143 -3.00 -10.39 2.36
N GLY A 144 -3.29 -10.34 1.05
CA GLY A 144 -4.31 -9.51 0.40
C GLY A 144 -5.51 -10.27 -0.21
N ARG A 145 -6.10 -11.25 0.50
CA ARG A 145 -7.23 -12.03 -0.03
C ARG A 145 -8.55 -11.34 0.29
N GLN A 146 -9.30 -10.98 -0.75
CA GLN A 146 -10.67 -10.44 -0.68
C GLN A 146 -11.68 -11.61 -0.60
N PRO A 147 -12.39 -11.84 0.52
CA PRO A 147 -13.69 -12.50 0.46
C PRO A 147 -14.67 -11.58 -0.27
N ALA A 148 -15.31 -12.08 -1.32
CA ALA A 148 -16.26 -11.31 -2.13
C ALA A 148 -17.56 -11.06 -1.35
N THR A 149 -17.59 -10.08 -0.44
CA THR A 149 -18.81 -9.73 0.31
C THR A 149 -19.05 -8.23 0.40
N ARG A 150 -19.91 -7.76 -0.52
CA ARG A 150 -20.89 -6.66 -0.38
C ARG A 150 -20.38 -5.21 -0.23
N TRP A 151 -20.00 -4.64 -1.38
CA TRP A 151 -19.85 -3.19 -1.64
C TRP A 151 -21.19 -2.42 -1.61
N LYS A 152 -21.73 -2.05 -0.43
CA LYS A 152 -22.95 -1.22 -0.36
C LYS A 152 -22.92 0.03 0.54
N SER A 153 -21.85 0.32 1.27
CA SER A 153 -21.90 1.38 2.31
C SER A 153 -21.64 2.81 1.80
N CYS A 154 -20.67 3.03 0.91
CA CYS A 154 -20.19 4.40 0.64
C CYS A 154 -21.01 5.22 -0.38
N SER A 155 -21.74 4.57 -1.29
CA SER A 155 -22.61 5.29 -2.24
C SER A 155 -23.90 5.81 -1.58
N SER A 156 -24.41 5.11 -0.57
CA SER A 156 -25.67 5.47 0.11
C SER A 156 -25.52 6.64 1.10
N TRP A 157 -24.34 6.83 1.70
CA TRP A 157 -24.02 7.97 2.55
C TRP A 157 -24.08 9.32 1.81
N TRP A 158 -23.72 9.34 0.52
CA TRP A 158 -23.77 10.56 -0.30
C TRP A 158 -25.16 10.86 -0.84
N THR A 159 -25.98 9.85 -1.13
CA THR A 159 -27.35 10.05 -1.62
C THR A 159 -28.37 10.42 -0.54
N SER A 160 -27.99 10.36 0.74
CA SER A 160 -28.90 10.53 1.88
C SER A 160 -28.77 11.87 2.62
N ARG A 161 -27.91 12.80 2.19
CA ARG A 161 -27.91 14.17 2.74
C ARG A 161 -29.03 14.99 2.10
N PRO A 162 -29.96 15.58 2.88
CA PRO A 162 -30.88 16.59 2.34
C PRO A 162 -30.06 17.78 1.83
N ARG A 163 -30.49 18.35 0.70
CA ARG A 163 -29.91 19.59 0.14
C ARG A 163 -30.17 20.78 1.05
#